data_AF-A0AAW2M7M0-F1
#
_entry.id   AF-A0AAW2M7M0-F1
#
_cell.length_a   1.000
_cell.length_b   1.000
_cell.length_c   1.000
_cell.angle_alpha   90.00
_cell.angle_beta   90.00
_cell.angle_gamma   90.00
#
_symmetry.space_group_name_H-M   'P 1'
#
loop_
_entity.id
_entity.type
_entity.pdbx_description
1 polymer ?
#
loop_
_entity_poly.entity_id
_entity_poly.type
_entity_poly.pdbx_seq_one_letter_code
_entity_poly.pdbx_strand_id
1 'polypeptide(L)'
;MSPRLIFLSSSTFQSSVTRFILRPAPSFLSNSHHQHHFLTKRTSTQKKARVPPAAQPPAPPITKFKIALCQLKVTADKERNILHARTAVEEAAEKGAKLVVLPEIWNSPYSNDSFPLYAEDIDAGFDASPSTAMLSEVARLLNITIVGGSIPERSGDKLYNTCCVFGPDGKLKAKHRKIHLFDIDIPGKITFKESKTLTAGVTPTTVDTEVGRIGIGICYDIRFQELAMLYAARGAQLICYPGAFNMTTGPLHWELLQRARAVDNQLYVATCSPARDTTAGYIAWGHSTLVGPFGEVLATTEHDEAIIISEIDYSQIELRRANLPLEKQRHGDVYQLVDVQRLDSE
;
A
#
# COMPACT_ATOMS: atom_id res chain seq x y z
N MET A 1 -49.22 -20.29 14.17
CA MET A 1 -49.57 -21.40 15.07
C MET A 1 -48.86 -22.65 14.58
N SER A 2 -47.96 -23.22 15.39
CA SER A 2 -47.48 -24.60 15.21
C SER A 2 -48.61 -25.56 15.65
N PRO A 3 -48.75 -26.76 15.06
CA PRO A 3 -48.35 -27.93 15.84
C PRO A 3 -47.82 -29.16 15.05
N ARG A 4 -46.76 -29.74 15.65
CA ARG A 4 -46.53 -31.15 16.04
C ARG A 4 -46.78 -32.35 15.08
N LEU A 5 -45.65 -33.01 14.80
CA LEU A 5 -45.32 -34.45 14.84
C LEU A 5 -46.43 -35.49 15.07
N ILE A 6 -46.37 -36.57 14.26
CA ILE A 6 -46.62 -37.96 14.69
C ILE A 6 -45.56 -38.91 14.06
N PHE A 7 -45.05 -39.80 14.91
CA PHE A 7 -44.05 -40.87 14.69
C PHE A 7 -44.67 -42.18 14.16
N LEU A 8 -43.87 -43.00 13.47
CA LEU A 8 -43.88 -44.49 13.46
C LEU A 8 -42.45 -44.96 13.08
N SER A 9 -41.60 -45.40 14.03
CA SER A 9 -41.15 -46.80 14.28
C SER A 9 -40.79 -47.62 13.03
N SER A 10 -39.72 -48.41 12.92
CA SER A 10 -38.61 -48.85 13.77
C SER A 10 -37.76 -49.79 12.89
N SER A 11 -36.43 -49.71 12.91
CA SER A 11 -35.58 -50.89 12.76
C SER A 11 -34.16 -50.61 13.25
N THR A 12 -33.76 -51.48 14.16
CA THR A 12 -32.45 -51.74 14.77
C THR A 12 -31.29 -51.77 13.79
N PHE A 13 -30.15 -51.15 14.14
CA PHE A 13 -28.83 -51.72 13.83
C PHE A 13 -27.81 -51.40 14.92
N GLN A 14 -27.09 -52.45 15.32
CA GLN A 14 -26.17 -52.56 16.45
C GLN A 14 -24.86 -51.77 16.28
N SER A 15 -24.24 -51.55 17.44
CA SER A 15 -22.94 -50.92 17.65
C SER A 15 -21.77 -51.71 17.07
N SER A 16 -20.74 -50.99 16.61
CA SER A 16 -19.37 -51.50 16.60
C SER A 16 -18.38 -50.38 16.96
N VAL A 17 -17.90 -50.43 18.20
CA VAL A 17 -16.79 -49.62 18.71
C VAL A 17 -15.50 -50.23 18.17
N THR A 18 -14.79 -49.51 17.30
CA THR A 18 -13.48 -49.95 16.83
C THR A 18 -12.42 -49.52 17.85
N ARG A 19 -11.93 -50.47 18.65
CA ARG A 19 -10.74 -50.32 19.51
C ARG A 19 -9.50 -50.29 18.62
N PHE A 20 -8.75 -49.20 18.63
CA PHE A 20 -7.38 -49.17 18.11
C PHE A 20 -6.46 -49.90 19.10
N ILE A 21 -5.85 -50.99 18.65
CA ILE A 21 -4.81 -51.73 19.39
C ILE A 21 -3.48 -51.03 19.15
N LEU A 22 -2.88 -50.49 20.20
CA LEU A 22 -1.50 -50.01 20.23
C LEU A 22 -0.54 -51.19 20.05
N ARG A 23 0.30 -51.16 19.01
CA ARG A 23 1.47 -52.04 18.88
C ARG A 23 2.70 -51.36 19.50
N PRO A 24 3.60 -52.08 20.17
CA PRO A 24 4.82 -51.49 20.72
C PRO A 24 5.83 -51.21 19.60
N ALA A 25 6.55 -50.09 19.74
CA ALA A 25 7.58 -49.64 18.82
C ALA A 25 8.86 -50.51 18.90
N PRO A 26 9.61 -50.70 17.79
CA PRO A 26 10.92 -51.33 17.86
C PRO A 26 11.95 -50.35 18.41
N SER A 27 12.75 -50.84 19.35
CA SER A 27 13.95 -50.18 19.85
C SER A 27 14.99 -50.05 18.73
N PHE A 28 15.37 -48.81 18.40
CA PHE A 28 16.57 -48.55 17.61
C PHE A 28 17.56 -47.67 18.37
N LEU A 29 18.78 -48.22 18.42
CA LEU A 29 19.98 -47.71 19.04
C LEU A 29 20.43 -46.37 18.46
N SER A 30 21.23 -45.69 19.27
CA SER A 30 21.94 -44.45 19.03
C SER A 30 22.51 -44.28 17.61
N ASN A 31 22.30 -43.10 17.02
CA ASN A 31 23.34 -42.46 16.23
C ASN A 31 23.20 -40.93 16.31
N SER A 32 23.96 -40.35 17.23
CA SER A 32 24.06 -38.92 17.48
C SER A 32 25.17 -38.31 16.62
N HIS A 33 25.05 -38.29 15.30
CA HIS A 33 25.91 -37.47 14.45
C HIS A 33 25.23 -37.23 13.09
N HIS A 34 24.49 -36.12 12.93
CA HIS A 34 24.31 -35.41 11.65
C HIS A 34 23.45 -34.13 11.70
N GLN A 35 22.87 -33.73 12.84
CA GLN A 35 22.00 -32.54 12.86
C GLN A 35 22.71 -31.17 12.78
N HIS A 36 24.03 -31.08 12.96
CA HIS A 36 24.72 -29.78 12.98
C HIS A 36 25.07 -29.19 11.60
N HIS A 37 25.06 -29.97 10.51
CA HIS A 37 25.48 -29.47 9.19
C HIS A 37 24.32 -28.91 8.32
N PHE A 38 23.07 -29.30 8.61
CA PHE A 38 21.90 -28.83 7.86
C PHE A 38 21.38 -27.47 8.34
N LEU A 39 21.50 -27.15 9.64
CA LEU A 39 21.04 -25.86 10.17
C LEU A 39 21.91 -24.68 9.70
N THR A 40 23.23 -24.89 9.56
CA THR A 40 24.19 -23.84 9.18
C THR A 40 24.16 -23.50 7.68
N LYS A 41 23.81 -24.46 6.80
CA LYS A 41 23.63 -24.17 5.36
C LYS A 41 22.33 -23.41 5.06
N ARG A 42 21.22 -23.74 5.74
CA ARG A 42 19.90 -23.09 5.54
C ARG A 42 19.89 -21.60 5.87
N THR A 43 20.63 -21.16 6.89
CA THR A 43 20.71 -19.73 7.25
C THR A 43 21.44 -18.90 6.19
N SER A 44 22.35 -19.51 5.41
CA SER A 44 23.09 -18.83 4.34
C SER A 44 22.28 -18.63 3.06
N THR A 45 21.35 -19.55 2.73
CA THR A 45 20.53 -19.46 1.50
C THR A 45 19.38 -18.47 1.65
N GLN A 46 18.83 -18.32 2.86
CA GLN A 46 17.76 -17.34 3.17
C GLN A 46 18.21 -15.89 2.95
N LYS A 47 19.42 -15.54 3.43
CA LYS A 47 20.00 -14.20 3.26
C LYS A 47 20.23 -13.81 1.80
N LYS A 48 20.34 -14.79 0.90
CA LYS A 48 20.52 -14.58 -0.55
C LYS A 48 19.22 -14.34 -1.30
N ALA A 49 18.05 -14.52 -0.67
CA ALA A 49 16.77 -14.38 -1.36
C ALA A 49 16.43 -12.92 -1.75
N ARG A 50 17.15 -11.96 -1.19
CA ARG A 50 17.11 -10.54 -1.54
C ARG A 50 18.53 -10.05 -1.75
N VAL A 51 18.75 -9.32 -2.84
CA VAL A 51 20.06 -8.80 -3.21
C VAL A 51 19.92 -7.31 -3.54
N PRO A 52 20.47 -6.39 -2.73
CA PRO A 52 21.21 -6.64 -1.48
C PRO A 52 20.28 -7.18 -0.38
N PRO A 53 20.84 -7.68 0.74
CA PRO A 53 20.04 -8.13 1.88
C PRO A 53 19.05 -7.07 2.38
N ALA A 54 18.01 -7.53 3.06
CA ALA A 54 16.99 -6.63 3.60
C ALA A 54 17.62 -5.62 4.57
N ALA A 55 17.29 -4.35 4.40
CA ALA A 55 17.75 -3.29 5.28
C ALA A 55 16.97 -3.34 6.60
N GLN A 56 17.66 -3.12 7.72
CA GLN A 56 16.96 -2.83 8.98
C GLN A 56 16.39 -1.42 8.89
N PRO A 57 15.07 -1.22 9.06
CA PRO A 57 14.53 0.12 9.12
C PRO A 57 15.04 0.83 10.38
N PRO A 58 15.25 2.16 10.32
CA PRO A 58 15.43 2.93 11.54
C PRO A 58 14.20 2.74 12.42
N ALA A 59 14.41 2.65 13.74
CA ALA A 59 13.30 2.60 14.67
C ALA A 59 12.45 3.87 14.50
N PRO A 60 11.14 3.74 14.21
CA PRO A 60 10.31 4.90 13.99
C PRO A 60 10.15 5.68 15.32
N PRO A 61 10.20 7.03 15.29
CA PRO A 61 9.98 7.85 16.48
C PRO A 61 8.64 7.56 17.18
N ILE A 62 7.59 7.22 16.41
CA ILE A 62 6.30 6.75 16.92
C ILE A 62 5.92 5.41 16.29
N THR A 63 5.50 4.46 17.12
CA THR A 63 5.13 3.08 16.71
C THR A 63 3.62 2.83 16.68
N LYS A 64 2.85 3.73 17.30
CA LYS A 64 1.40 3.68 17.36
C LYS A 64 0.81 5.06 17.11
N PHE A 65 -0.02 5.20 16.08
CA PHE A 65 -0.52 6.50 15.63
C PHE A 65 -1.77 6.37 14.75
N LYS A 66 -2.48 7.49 14.56
CA LYS A 66 -3.61 7.56 13.64
C LYS A 66 -3.17 7.97 12.25
N ILE A 67 -3.64 7.25 11.23
CA ILE A 67 -3.57 7.61 9.83
C ILE A 67 -4.94 8.10 9.34
N ALA A 68 -4.96 9.11 8.48
CA ALA A 68 -6.13 9.56 7.76
C ALA A 68 -6.01 9.31 6.26
N LEU A 69 -7.05 8.76 5.63
CA LEU A 69 -7.18 8.69 4.18
C LEU A 69 -8.31 9.63 3.75
N CYS A 70 -7.97 10.68 3.02
CA CYS A 70 -8.92 11.70 2.58
C CYS A 70 -9.38 11.39 1.16
N GLN A 71 -10.54 10.73 1.03
CA GLN A 71 -11.18 10.47 -0.25
C GLN A 71 -11.88 11.73 -0.74
N LEU A 72 -11.23 12.49 -1.62
CA LEU A 72 -11.69 13.80 -2.07
C LEU A 72 -12.46 13.72 -3.39
N LYS A 73 -13.53 14.52 -3.51
CA LYS A 73 -14.12 14.85 -4.80
C LYS A 73 -13.21 15.83 -5.54
N VAL A 74 -12.89 15.50 -6.78
CA VAL A 74 -11.98 16.29 -7.62
C VAL A 74 -12.78 17.01 -8.70
N THR A 75 -12.53 18.30 -8.88
CA THR A 75 -13.20 19.16 -9.87
C THR A 75 -12.22 19.65 -10.94
N ALA A 76 -12.73 20.36 -11.95
CA ALA A 76 -11.88 21.05 -12.93
C ALA A 76 -11.25 22.34 -12.40
N ASP A 77 -11.67 22.83 -11.22
CA ASP A 77 -11.12 24.04 -10.61
C ASP A 77 -9.99 23.67 -9.65
N LYS A 78 -8.75 23.97 -10.06
CA LYS A 78 -7.54 23.66 -9.29
C LYS A 78 -7.54 24.34 -7.92
N GLU A 79 -7.88 25.62 -7.86
CA GLU A 79 -7.84 26.39 -6.61
C GLU A 79 -8.85 25.83 -5.61
N ARG A 80 -10.05 25.48 -6.11
CA ARG A 80 -11.06 24.79 -5.30
C ARG A 80 -10.55 23.45 -4.78
N ASN A 81 -9.89 22.66 -5.61
CA ASN A 81 -9.32 21.37 -5.20
C ASN A 81 -8.23 21.54 -4.11
N ILE A 82 -7.37 22.55 -4.24
CA ILE A 82 -6.33 22.88 -3.25
C ILE A 82 -6.93 23.31 -1.91
N LEU A 83 -7.93 24.21 -1.94
CA LEU A 83 -8.61 24.64 -0.72
C LEU A 83 -9.33 23.45 -0.05
N HIS A 84 -10.00 22.62 -0.84
CA HIS A 84 -10.71 21.45 -0.33
C HIS A 84 -9.78 20.42 0.29
N ALA A 85 -8.65 20.14 -0.35
CA ALA A 85 -7.63 19.26 0.19
C ALA A 85 -7.04 19.80 1.51
N ARG A 86 -6.80 21.13 1.61
CA ARG A 86 -6.38 21.77 2.86
C ARG A 86 -7.38 21.51 3.97
N THR A 87 -8.66 21.79 3.75
CA THR A 87 -9.72 21.59 4.76
C THR A 87 -9.80 20.14 5.22
N ALA A 88 -9.69 19.17 4.31
CA ALA A 88 -9.68 17.76 4.68
C ALA A 88 -8.45 17.34 5.51
N VAL A 89 -7.27 17.91 5.21
CA VAL A 89 -6.05 17.68 6.00
C VAL A 89 -6.18 18.28 7.40
N GLU A 90 -6.73 19.49 7.51
CA GLU A 90 -7.01 20.16 8.80
C GLU A 90 -7.99 19.33 9.64
N GLU A 91 -9.11 18.89 9.07
CA GLU A 91 -10.09 18.03 9.75
C GLU A 91 -9.47 16.70 10.21
N ALA A 92 -8.62 16.09 9.38
CA ALA A 92 -7.91 14.87 9.75
C ALA A 92 -6.97 15.09 10.95
N ALA A 93 -6.23 16.20 10.96
CA ALA A 93 -5.33 16.54 12.06
C ALA A 93 -6.09 16.85 13.37
N GLU A 94 -7.23 17.54 13.28
CA GLU A 94 -8.13 17.77 14.43
C GLU A 94 -8.60 16.45 15.06
N LYS A 95 -8.82 15.41 14.25
CA LYS A 95 -9.15 14.05 14.72
C LYS A 95 -7.94 13.26 15.24
N GLY A 96 -6.77 13.88 15.27
CA GLY A 96 -5.53 13.36 15.85
C GLY A 96 -4.67 12.56 14.87
N ALA A 97 -4.89 12.67 13.56
CA ALA A 97 -4.03 12.02 12.57
C ALA A 97 -2.58 12.55 12.68
N LYS A 98 -1.61 11.63 12.60
CA LYS A 98 -0.17 11.96 12.49
C LYS A 98 0.37 11.72 11.09
N LEU A 99 -0.35 10.93 10.29
CA LEU A 99 -0.12 10.72 8.88
C LEU A 99 -1.41 10.98 8.12
N VAL A 100 -1.36 11.82 7.09
CA VAL A 100 -2.48 12.04 6.16
C VAL A 100 -2.07 11.58 4.76
N VAL A 101 -2.97 10.90 4.05
CA VAL A 101 -2.76 10.45 2.67
C VAL A 101 -3.85 11.07 1.79
N LEU A 102 -3.42 11.81 0.77
CA LEU A 102 -4.29 12.34 -0.29
C LEU A 102 -4.37 11.38 -1.49
N PRO A 103 -5.35 11.56 -2.40
CA PRO A 103 -5.54 10.64 -3.52
C PRO A 103 -4.66 10.94 -4.75
N GLU A 104 -4.67 10.04 -5.74
CA GLU A 104 -3.99 10.28 -7.02
C GLU A 104 -4.65 11.44 -7.80
N ILE A 105 -3.81 12.31 -8.39
CA ILE A 105 -4.20 13.46 -9.21
C ILE A 105 -5.36 14.24 -8.55
N TRP A 106 -5.17 14.63 -7.30
CA TRP A 106 -6.22 15.25 -6.50
C TRP A 106 -6.46 16.73 -6.87
N ASN A 107 -5.48 17.37 -7.52
CA ASN A 107 -5.54 18.80 -7.85
C ASN A 107 -6.20 19.10 -9.20
N SER A 108 -6.57 18.09 -9.99
CA SER A 108 -7.05 18.28 -11.37
C SER A 108 -7.82 17.06 -11.91
N PRO A 109 -8.59 17.19 -13.00
CA PRO A 109 -9.24 16.04 -13.63
C PRO A 109 -8.21 15.01 -14.14
N TYR A 110 -8.49 13.72 -13.96
CA TYR A 110 -7.64 12.64 -14.45
C TYR A 110 -7.85 12.40 -15.96
N SER A 111 -7.11 13.12 -16.80
CA SER A 111 -7.15 12.95 -18.25
C SER A 111 -5.85 13.40 -18.95
N ASN A 112 -5.56 12.80 -20.11
CA ASN A 112 -4.40 13.17 -20.94
C ASN A 112 -4.41 14.63 -21.41
N ASP A 113 -5.59 15.22 -21.58
CA ASP A 113 -5.73 16.63 -22.00
C ASP A 113 -5.53 17.59 -20.82
N SER A 114 -5.87 17.15 -19.60
CA SER A 114 -5.71 17.94 -18.38
C SER A 114 -4.26 17.94 -17.90
N PHE A 115 -3.53 16.83 -17.96
CA PHE A 115 -2.19 16.78 -17.34
C PHE A 115 -1.25 17.93 -17.73
N PRO A 116 -1.12 18.33 -19.02
CA PRO A 116 -0.22 19.44 -19.39
C PRO A 116 -0.69 20.80 -18.86
N LEU A 117 -2.01 21.02 -18.79
CA LEU A 117 -2.62 22.28 -18.37
C LEU A 117 -2.52 22.49 -16.86
N TYR A 118 -2.62 21.40 -16.09
CA TYR A 118 -2.62 21.44 -14.63
C TYR A 118 -1.26 21.11 -14.03
N ALA A 119 -0.27 20.74 -14.84
CA ALA A 119 1.06 20.40 -14.34
C ALA A 119 1.75 21.58 -13.66
N GLU A 120 2.41 21.26 -12.54
CA GLU A 120 3.15 22.21 -11.72
C GLU A 120 4.63 21.86 -11.72
N ASP A 121 5.50 22.88 -11.69
CA ASP A 121 6.94 22.67 -11.54
C ASP A 121 7.29 22.70 -10.06
N ILE A 122 7.44 21.49 -9.50
CA ILE A 122 7.71 21.29 -8.08
C ILE A 122 9.10 21.81 -7.68
N ASP A 123 10.06 21.80 -8.62
CA ASP A 123 11.45 22.16 -8.34
C ASP A 123 11.72 23.66 -8.56
N ALA A 124 10.85 24.36 -9.29
CA ALA A 124 10.93 25.81 -9.54
C ALA A 124 10.46 26.69 -8.35
N GLY A 125 10.02 26.09 -7.24
CA GLY A 125 9.64 26.78 -6.01
C GLY A 125 8.13 26.93 -5.82
N PHE A 126 7.74 27.55 -4.69
CA PHE A 126 6.35 27.54 -4.21
C PHE A 126 5.33 28.17 -5.17
N ASP A 127 5.68 29.27 -5.83
CA ASP A 127 4.77 29.94 -6.78
C ASP A 127 4.50 29.10 -8.03
N ALA A 128 5.45 28.24 -8.41
CA ALA A 128 5.34 27.35 -9.55
C ALA A 128 4.61 26.03 -9.22
N SER A 129 4.37 25.76 -7.93
CA SER A 129 3.60 24.62 -7.46
C SER A 129 2.74 24.95 -6.22
N PRO A 130 1.61 25.65 -6.41
CA PRO A 130 0.71 25.99 -5.31
C PRO A 130 0.16 24.75 -4.58
N SER A 131 0.03 23.61 -5.26
CA SER A 131 -0.40 22.35 -4.63
C SER A 131 0.61 21.89 -3.59
N THR A 132 1.91 21.87 -3.93
CA THR A 132 2.95 21.43 -2.99
C THR A 132 3.28 22.48 -1.93
N ALA A 133 3.15 23.77 -2.28
CA ALA A 133 3.27 24.87 -1.32
C ALA A 133 2.25 24.75 -0.19
N MET A 134 0.98 24.51 -0.53
CA MET A 134 -0.09 24.28 0.44
C MET A 134 0.23 23.08 1.35
N LEU A 135 0.65 21.96 0.79
CA LEU A 135 0.98 20.75 1.57
C LEU A 135 2.16 20.97 2.53
N SER A 136 3.21 21.64 2.07
CA SER A 136 4.35 22.04 2.90
C SER A 136 3.93 22.92 4.08
N GLU A 137 3.11 23.95 3.81
CA GLU A 137 2.62 24.87 4.82
C GLU A 137 1.77 24.16 5.88
N VAL A 138 0.77 23.38 5.45
CA VAL A 138 -0.17 22.73 6.36
C VAL A 138 0.47 21.58 7.15
N ALA A 139 1.43 20.85 6.56
CA ALA A 139 2.21 19.84 7.28
C ALA A 139 2.98 20.47 8.46
N ARG A 140 3.58 21.64 8.25
CA ARG A 140 4.29 22.41 9.28
C ARG A 140 3.34 22.99 10.32
N LEU A 141 2.24 23.59 9.89
CA LEU A 141 1.25 24.21 10.77
C LEU A 141 0.67 23.19 11.76
N LEU A 142 0.33 22.01 11.25
CA LEU A 142 -0.35 20.95 12.02
C LEU A 142 0.62 19.96 12.66
N ASN A 143 1.92 20.05 12.37
CA ASN A 143 2.97 19.15 12.88
C ASN A 143 2.64 17.67 12.58
N ILE A 144 2.36 17.37 11.30
CA ILE A 144 2.00 16.04 10.79
C ILE A 144 2.83 15.65 9.57
N THR A 145 2.91 14.35 9.27
CA THR A 145 3.42 13.86 7.99
C THR A 145 2.29 13.80 6.97
N ILE A 146 2.56 14.21 5.73
CA ILE A 146 1.60 14.14 4.63
C ILE A 146 2.19 13.36 3.46
N VAL A 147 1.53 12.27 3.06
CA VAL A 147 1.70 11.67 1.73
C VAL A 147 0.73 12.40 0.82
N GLY A 148 1.26 13.35 0.05
CA GLY A 148 0.53 14.37 -0.69
C GLY A 148 -0.23 13.88 -1.91
N GLY A 149 -0.67 12.62 -1.93
CA GLY A 149 -1.36 12.04 -3.07
C GLY A 149 -0.49 12.12 -4.31
N SER A 150 -1.06 12.42 -5.47
CA SER A 150 -0.24 12.87 -6.59
C SER A 150 -0.82 14.05 -7.34
N ILE A 151 0.04 14.74 -8.08
CA ILE A 151 -0.31 15.81 -9.03
C ILE A 151 0.43 15.58 -10.36
N PRO A 152 -0.03 16.16 -11.47
CA PRO A 152 0.78 16.26 -12.67
C PRO A 152 1.97 17.19 -12.38
N GLU A 153 3.19 16.67 -12.55
CA GLU A 153 4.44 17.44 -12.40
C GLU A 153 4.98 17.78 -13.77
N ARG A 154 5.43 19.03 -13.94
CA ARG A 154 6.25 19.46 -15.07
C ARG A 154 7.72 19.48 -14.65
N SER A 155 8.57 18.90 -15.48
CA SER A 155 10.02 18.94 -15.29
C SER A 155 10.69 18.98 -16.66
N GLY A 156 11.09 20.18 -17.06
CA GLY A 156 11.51 20.47 -18.43
C GLY A 156 10.38 20.25 -19.44
N ASP A 157 10.65 19.46 -20.48
CA ASP A 157 9.71 19.08 -21.53
C ASP A 157 8.80 17.90 -21.14
N LYS A 158 9.06 17.26 -20.00
CA LYS A 158 8.36 16.05 -19.56
C LYS A 158 7.31 16.35 -18.50
N LEU A 159 6.30 15.49 -18.50
CA LEU A 159 5.24 15.45 -17.51
C LEU A 159 5.29 14.14 -16.74
N TYR A 160 4.99 14.17 -15.45
CA TYR A 160 4.99 12.98 -14.59
C TYR A 160 3.73 12.96 -13.71
N ASN A 161 3.34 11.78 -13.23
CA ASN A 161 2.38 11.63 -12.15
C ASN A 161 3.18 11.48 -10.85
N THR A 162 3.13 12.49 -9.97
CA THR A 162 4.12 12.65 -8.90
C THR A 162 3.51 12.80 -7.53
N CYS A 163 3.93 11.95 -6.61
CA CYS A 163 3.60 11.99 -5.19
C CYS A 163 4.74 12.62 -4.39
N CYS A 164 4.41 13.66 -3.62
CA CYS A 164 5.34 14.31 -2.70
C CYS A 164 5.02 13.93 -1.25
N VAL A 165 6.05 13.71 -0.44
CA VAL A 165 5.91 13.42 1.00
C VAL A 165 6.50 14.59 1.79
N PHE A 166 5.70 15.17 2.68
CA PHE A 166 6.10 16.28 3.54
C PHE A 166 6.19 15.81 4.98
N GLY A 167 7.27 16.22 5.65
CA GLY A 167 7.41 16.02 7.10
C GLY A 167 6.69 17.09 7.90
N PRO A 168 6.62 16.92 9.24
CA PRO A 168 6.01 17.88 10.16
C PRO A 168 6.78 19.20 10.27
N ASP A 169 7.99 19.29 9.72
CA ASP A 169 8.74 20.53 9.54
C ASP A 169 8.35 21.29 8.26
N GLY A 170 7.42 20.74 7.47
CA GLY A 170 7.02 21.25 6.16
C GLY A 170 8.00 20.90 5.04
N LYS A 171 9.12 20.22 5.33
CA LYS A 171 10.11 19.92 4.29
C LYS A 171 9.63 18.79 3.40
N LEU A 172 9.89 18.92 2.11
CA LEU A 172 9.76 17.82 1.15
C LEU A 172 10.79 16.73 1.49
N LYS A 173 10.32 15.58 1.97
CA LYS A 173 11.16 14.43 2.36
C LYS A 173 11.40 13.48 1.18
N ALA A 174 10.44 13.36 0.27
CA ALA A 174 10.57 12.53 -0.92
C ALA A 174 9.65 12.98 -2.06
N LYS A 175 10.06 12.66 -3.29
CA LYS A 175 9.29 12.81 -4.52
C LYS A 175 9.30 11.48 -5.27
N HIS A 176 8.12 10.90 -5.48
CA HIS A 176 7.93 9.65 -6.20
C HIS A 176 7.18 9.90 -7.50
N ARG A 177 7.83 9.63 -8.63
CA ARG A 177 7.19 9.63 -9.95
C ARG A 177 6.68 8.22 -10.24
N LYS A 178 5.41 8.08 -10.62
CA LYS A 178 4.76 6.82 -10.94
C LYS A 178 5.60 6.01 -11.92
N ILE A 179 5.98 4.80 -11.53
CA ILE A 179 6.90 3.97 -12.32
C ILE A 179 6.13 3.25 -13.42
N HIS A 180 4.99 2.67 -13.09
CA HIS A 180 4.18 1.92 -14.03
C HIS A 180 3.00 2.78 -14.50
N LEU A 181 3.10 3.30 -15.72
CA LEU A 181 2.03 4.10 -16.33
C LEU A 181 0.81 3.23 -16.66
N PHE A 182 -0.37 3.82 -16.53
CA PHE A 182 -1.64 3.15 -16.79
C PHE A 182 -1.96 3.09 -18.28
N ASP A 183 -1.40 2.07 -18.94
CA ASP A 183 -1.66 1.76 -20.34
C ASP A 183 -2.49 0.48 -20.43
N ILE A 184 -3.81 0.63 -20.55
CA ILE A 184 -4.73 -0.50 -20.71
C ILE A 184 -5.67 -0.31 -21.89
N ASP A 185 -6.04 -1.43 -22.48
CA ASP A 185 -7.10 -1.52 -23.47
C ASP A 185 -7.96 -2.74 -23.15
N ILE A 186 -9.15 -2.50 -22.60
CA ILE A 186 -10.16 -3.51 -22.31
C ILE A 186 -11.32 -3.25 -23.28
N PRO A 187 -11.42 -4.03 -24.37
CA PRO A 187 -12.40 -3.80 -25.42
C PRO A 187 -13.82 -3.67 -24.88
N GLY A 188 -14.50 -2.58 -25.28
CA GLY A 188 -15.87 -2.27 -24.88
C GLY A 188 -16.05 -1.83 -23.42
N LYS A 189 -14.98 -1.64 -22.65
CA LYS A 189 -15.05 -1.19 -21.25
C LYS A 189 -14.23 0.06 -20.98
N ILE A 190 -12.91 -0.01 -21.15
CA ILE A 190 -12.02 1.12 -20.88
C ILE A 190 -10.72 1.00 -21.68
N THR A 191 -10.36 2.10 -22.33
CA THR A 191 -9.06 2.28 -22.97
C THR A 191 -8.46 3.56 -22.39
N PHE A 192 -7.28 3.45 -21.78
CA PHE A 192 -6.56 4.60 -21.25
C PHE A 192 -5.06 4.36 -21.49
N LYS A 193 -4.37 5.38 -21.99
CA LYS A 193 -2.93 5.32 -22.27
C LYS A 193 -2.26 6.55 -21.67
N GLU A 194 -1.89 6.44 -20.40
CA GLU A 194 -1.23 7.51 -19.64
C GLU A 194 0.11 7.89 -20.28
N SER A 195 0.81 6.93 -20.91
CA SER A 195 2.08 7.15 -21.61
C SER A 195 2.00 8.03 -22.87
N LYS A 196 0.79 8.38 -23.34
CA LYS A 196 0.64 9.38 -24.40
C LYS A 196 1.09 10.77 -23.95
N THR A 197 0.97 11.06 -22.67
CA THR A 197 1.22 12.39 -22.11
C THR A 197 2.25 12.36 -21.00
N LEU A 198 2.23 11.34 -20.13
CA LEU A 198 3.12 11.25 -18.98
C LEU A 198 4.35 10.38 -19.27
N THR A 199 5.43 10.69 -18.57
CA THR A 199 6.68 9.96 -18.54
C THR A 199 6.75 9.11 -17.26
N ALA A 200 7.25 7.88 -17.39
CA ALA A 200 7.45 7.00 -16.25
C ALA A 200 8.58 7.51 -15.34
N GLY A 201 8.39 7.36 -14.03
CA GLY A 201 9.48 7.39 -13.07
C GLY A 201 10.40 6.18 -13.22
N VAL A 202 11.62 6.29 -12.68
CA VAL A 202 12.66 5.25 -12.80
C VAL A 202 13.19 4.77 -11.46
N THR A 203 12.63 5.27 -10.36
CA THR A 203 13.18 5.09 -9.01
C THR A 203 12.11 4.63 -8.03
N PRO A 204 12.21 3.41 -7.47
CA PRO A 204 11.44 3.01 -6.30
C PRO A 204 11.71 3.96 -5.12
N THR A 205 10.65 4.44 -4.46
CA THR A 205 10.77 5.45 -3.40
C THR A 205 10.40 4.89 -2.04
N THR A 206 11.37 4.91 -1.13
CA THR A 206 11.15 4.74 0.31
C THR A 206 11.63 5.98 1.04
N VAL A 207 10.88 6.42 2.04
CA VAL A 207 11.17 7.64 2.79
C VAL A 207 11.07 7.39 4.29
N ASP A 208 12.07 7.87 5.02
CA ASP A 208 12.05 7.89 6.48
C ASP A 208 11.28 9.11 6.97
N THR A 209 10.32 8.87 7.85
CA THR A 209 9.47 9.89 8.45
C THR A 209 9.34 9.63 9.95
N GLU A 210 8.69 10.53 10.65
CA GLU A 210 8.42 10.44 12.08
C GLU A 210 7.51 9.26 12.41
N VAL A 211 6.67 8.83 11.46
CA VAL A 211 5.81 7.63 11.55
C VAL A 211 6.48 6.35 11.02
N GLY A 212 7.77 6.41 10.69
CA GLY A 212 8.56 5.30 10.18
C GLY A 212 8.82 5.33 8.68
N ARG A 213 9.34 4.22 8.17
CA ARG A 213 9.70 4.09 6.76
C ARG A 213 8.48 3.74 5.91
N ILE A 214 8.17 4.60 4.95
CA ILE A 214 7.03 4.47 4.03
C ILE A 214 7.54 4.15 2.63
N GLY A 215 6.99 3.11 2.00
CA GLY A 215 7.10 2.90 0.55
C GLY A 215 6.01 3.66 -0.19
N ILE A 216 6.34 4.30 -1.31
CA ILE A 216 5.38 5.08 -2.10
C ILE A 216 5.20 4.43 -3.46
N GLY A 217 3.97 4.08 -3.83
CA GLY A 217 3.59 3.75 -5.20
C GLY A 217 2.37 4.57 -5.61
N ILE A 218 2.08 4.67 -6.89
CA ILE A 218 0.87 5.35 -7.37
C ILE A 218 0.04 4.38 -8.21
N CYS A 219 -1.20 4.15 -7.77
CA CYS A 219 -2.25 3.46 -8.51
C CYS A 219 -1.80 2.14 -9.14
N TYR A 220 -1.45 2.17 -10.43
CA TYR A 220 -1.07 1.01 -11.22
C TYR A 220 0.18 0.30 -10.69
N ASP A 221 1.06 1.01 -9.97
CA ASP A 221 2.20 0.44 -9.26
C ASP A 221 1.80 -0.71 -8.32
N ILE A 222 0.59 -0.68 -7.75
CA ILE A 222 0.10 -1.75 -6.87
C ILE A 222 0.01 -3.10 -7.59
N ARG A 223 -0.06 -3.14 -8.93
CA ARG A 223 -0.13 -4.40 -9.69
C ARG A 223 1.20 -5.14 -9.74
N PHE A 224 2.31 -4.47 -9.46
CA PHE A 224 3.67 -5.01 -9.58
C PHE A 224 4.18 -5.41 -8.19
N GLN A 225 4.05 -6.70 -7.86
CA GLN A 225 4.39 -7.21 -6.54
C GLN A 225 5.87 -7.03 -6.21
N GLU A 226 6.74 -7.04 -7.22
CA GLU A 226 8.18 -6.86 -7.12
C GLU A 226 8.50 -5.52 -6.45
N LEU A 227 7.77 -4.46 -6.81
CA LEU A 227 7.95 -3.13 -6.22
C LEU A 227 7.62 -3.13 -4.72
N ALA A 228 6.52 -3.77 -4.31
CA ALA A 228 6.18 -3.90 -2.90
C ALA A 228 7.18 -4.77 -2.13
N MET A 229 7.69 -5.82 -2.77
CA MET A 229 8.74 -6.66 -2.19
C MET A 229 10.04 -5.88 -2.00
N LEU A 230 10.38 -4.97 -2.91
CA LEU A 230 11.52 -4.05 -2.77
C LEU A 230 11.30 -3.11 -1.58
N TYR A 231 10.12 -2.51 -1.43
CA TYR A 231 9.81 -1.66 -0.28
C TYR A 231 9.93 -2.41 1.05
N ALA A 232 9.39 -3.63 1.13
CA ALA A 232 9.57 -4.47 2.31
C ALA A 232 11.04 -4.83 2.56
N ALA A 233 11.80 -5.15 1.51
CA ALA A 233 13.24 -5.41 1.60
C ALA A 233 14.05 -4.17 2.01
N ARG A 234 13.58 -2.97 1.68
CA ARG A 234 14.13 -1.68 2.13
C ARG A 234 13.67 -1.31 3.54
N GLY A 235 12.90 -2.15 4.22
CA GLY A 235 12.47 -1.95 5.61
C GLY A 235 11.16 -1.17 5.77
N ALA A 236 10.39 -0.93 4.70
CA ALA A 236 9.11 -0.26 4.83
C ALA A 236 8.16 -1.03 5.77
N GLN A 237 7.49 -0.29 6.65
CA GLN A 237 6.46 -0.80 7.58
C GLN A 237 5.04 -0.50 7.07
N LEU A 238 4.94 0.50 6.19
CA LEU A 238 3.72 0.94 5.52
C LEU A 238 4.05 1.17 4.04
N ILE A 239 3.14 0.79 3.15
CA ILE A 239 3.17 1.25 1.76
C ILE A 239 1.90 2.06 1.48
N CYS A 240 2.09 3.28 0.98
CA CYS A 240 0.99 4.14 0.54
C CYS A 240 0.85 4.10 -0.97
N TYR A 241 -0.37 3.88 -1.44
CA TYR A 241 -0.77 3.94 -2.84
C TYR A 241 -1.92 4.94 -3.03
N PRO A 242 -1.63 6.24 -3.20
CA PRO A 242 -2.60 7.12 -3.86
C PRO A 242 -2.99 6.53 -5.21
N GLY A 243 -4.28 6.36 -5.49
CA GLY A 243 -4.68 5.74 -6.74
C GLY A 243 -6.17 5.82 -7.05
N ALA A 244 -6.48 6.00 -8.32
CA ALA A 244 -7.85 6.05 -8.84
C ALA A 244 -8.10 4.84 -9.74
N PHE A 245 -8.59 3.72 -9.18
CA PHE A 245 -9.08 2.62 -10.02
C PHE A 245 -10.42 3.00 -10.65
N ASN A 246 -10.75 2.44 -11.82
CA ASN A 246 -12.04 2.68 -12.49
C ASN A 246 -13.10 1.63 -12.12
N MET A 247 -14.32 1.85 -12.57
CA MET A 247 -15.48 0.96 -12.37
C MET A 247 -15.34 -0.45 -12.96
N THR A 248 -14.39 -0.70 -13.86
CA THR A 248 -14.13 -2.05 -14.40
C THR A 248 -13.15 -2.82 -13.52
N THR A 249 -12.02 -2.21 -13.18
CA THR A 249 -10.96 -2.88 -12.43
C THR A 249 -11.12 -2.79 -10.92
N GLY A 250 -11.80 -1.75 -10.42
CA GLY A 250 -12.03 -1.49 -9.01
C GLY A 250 -12.71 -2.66 -8.29
N PRO A 251 -13.94 -3.05 -8.70
CA PRO A 251 -14.70 -4.12 -8.05
C PRO A 251 -13.97 -5.46 -7.96
N LEU A 252 -13.07 -5.74 -8.92
CA LEU A 252 -12.39 -7.03 -9.02
C LEU A 252 -11.02 -7.03 -8.35
N HIS A 253 -10.29 -5.92 -8.44
CA HIS A 253 -8.86 -5.90 -8.13
C HIS A 253 -8.46 -4.97 -6.99
N TRP A 254 -9.26 -3.95 -6.66
CA TRP A 254 -8.84 -2.93 -5.71
C TRP A 254 -8.56 -3.51 -4.32
N GLU A 255 -9.53 -4.22 -3.74
CA GLU A 255 -9.37 -4.86 -2.42
C GLU A 255 -8.40 -6.05 -2.47
N LEU A 256 -8.46 -6.85 -3.53
CA LEU A 256 -7.59 -8.02 -3.69
C LEU A 256 -6.11 -7.63 -3.68
N LEU A 257 -5.73 -6.61 -4.46
CA LEU A 257 -4.34 -6.21 -4.61
C LEU A 257 -3.78 -5.61 -3.31
N GLN A 258 -4.50 -4.70 -2.65
CA GLN A 258 -4.06 -4.13 -1.37
C GLN A 258 -3.83 -5.22 -0.31
N ARG A 259 -4.75 -6.20 -0.19
CA ARG A 259 -4.64 -7.29 0.77
C ARG A 259 -3.48 -8.21 0.46
N ALA A 260 -3.27 -8.53 -0.82
CA ALA A 260 -2.11 -9.29 -1.27
C ALA A 260 -0.79 -8.59 -0.92
N ARG A 261 -0.67 -7.28 -1.20
CA ARG A 261 0.53 -6.50 -0.86
C ARG A 261 0.80 -6.49 0.64
N ALA A 262 -0.23 -6.34 1.47
CA ALA A 262 -0.10 -6.34 2.93
C ALA A 262 0.31 -7.72 3.48
N VAL A 263 -0.40 -8.78 3.10
CA VAL A 263 -0.21 -10.12 3.69
C VAL A 263 1.10 -10.79 3.26
N ASP A 264 1.52 -10.63 2.00
CA ASP A 264 2.73 -11.26 1.47
C ASP A 264 4.01 -10.58 1.96
N ASN A 265 3.93 -9.29 2.26
CA ASN A 265 5.06 -8.48 2.72
C ASN A 265 5.02 -8.22 4.24
N GLN A 266 3.97 -8.65 4.92
CA GLN A 266 3.79 -8.52 6.38
C GLN A 266 4.00 -7.07 6.84
N LEU A 267 3.23 -6.15 6.28
CA LEU A 267 3.27 -4.71 6.50
C LEU A 267 1.87 -4.09 6.30
N TYR A 268 1.69 -2.82 6.68
CA TYR A 268 0.45 -2.09 6.41
C TYR A 268 0.40 -1.61 4.96
N VAL A 269 -0.80 -1.54 4.39
CA VAL A 269 -1.04 -0.91 3.08
C VAL A 269 -2.16 0.11 3.19
N ALA A 270 -1.91 1.33 2.75
CA ALA A 270 -2.90 2.40 2.68
C ALA A 270 -3.13 2.80 1.23
N THR A 271 -4.37 2.74 0.76
CA THR A 271 -4.77 3.18 -0.58
C THR A 271 -5.74 4.34 -0.47
N CYS A 272 -5.45 5.47 -1.13
CA CYS A 272 -6.32 6.66 -1.09
C CYS A 272 -6.77 7.02 -2.51
N SER A 273 -8.08 6.96 -2.76
CA SER A 273 -8.73 7.21 -4.05
C SER A 273 -9.48 8.53 -4.03
N PRO A 274 -9.63 9.21 -5.17
CA PRO A 274 -10.67 10.23 -5.32
C PRO A 274 -12.06 9.60 -5.08
N ALA A 275 -13.00 10.43 -4.64
CA ALA A 275 -14.41 10.08 -4.58
C ALA A 275 -14.96 9.87 -6.01
N ARG A 276 -16.00 9.04 -6.13
CA ARG A 276 -16.63 8.76 -7.41
C ARG A 276 -17.39 9.99 -7.90
N ASP A 277 -17.08 10.43 -9.11
CA ASP A 277 -17.89 11.40 -9.86
C ASP A 277 -18.35 10.76 -11.17
N THR A 278 -19.66 10.54 -11.31
CA THR A 278 -20.26 9.95 -12.52
C THR A 278 -20.30 10.91 -13.70
N THR A 279 -20.00 12.20 -13.48
CA THR A 279 -19.91 13.22 -14.53
C THR A 279 -18.48 13.41 -15.05
N ALA A 280 -17.48 12.85 -14.36
CA ALA A 280 -16.08 12.93 -14.78
C ALA A 280 -15.78 11.99 -15.96
N GLY A 281 -14.83 12.39 -16.82
CA GLY A 281 -14.36 11.55 -17.93
C GLY A 281 -13.69 10.25 -17.48
N TYR A 282 -13.11 10.24 -16.29
CA TYR A 282 -12.61 9.05 -15.62
C TYR A 282 -13.36 8.84 -14.30
N ILE A 283 -14.21 7.81 -14.25
CA ILE A 283 -15.05 7.52 -13.08
C ILE A 283 -14.26 6.64 -12.10
N ALA A 284 -13.82 7.25 -11.00
CA ALA A 284 -13.10 6.57 -9.94
C ALA A 284 -13.99 5.56 -9.17
N TRP A 285 -13.37 4.50 -8.71
CA TRP A 285 -13.98 3.46 -7.89
C TRP A 285 -14.29 3.99 -6.49
N GLY A 286 -13.39 4.78 -5.90
CA GLY A 286 -13.46 5.18 -4.49
C GLY A 286 -12.84 4.11 -3.59
N HIS A 287 -13.48 3.87 -2.44
CA HIS A 287 -13.08 2.86 -1.46
C HIS A 287 -11.63 3.02 -0.98
N SER A 288 -11.25 4.21 -0.53
CA SER A 288 -9.98 4.39 0.19
C SER A 288 -9.91 3.45 1.39
N THR A 289 -8.80 2.73 1.56
CA THR A 289 -8.73 1.59 2.48
C THR A 289 -7.38 1.52 3.21
N LEU A 290 -7.43 1.16 4.49
CA LEU A 290 -6.27 0.72 5.28
C LEU A 290 -6.35 -0.79 5.50
N VAL A 291 -5.27 -1.49 5.17
CA VAL A 291 -5.11 -2.94 5.38
C VAL A 291 -3.98 -3.20 6.36
N GLY A 292 -4.23 -4.09 7.32
CA GLY A 292 -3.25 -4.54 8.30
C GLY A 292 -2.35 -5.69 7.83
N PRO A 293 -1.32 -6.03 8.61
CA PRO A 293 -0.29 -6.99 8.22
C PRO A 293 -0.77 -8.45 8.15
N PHE A 294 -1.98 -8.77 8.64
CA PHE A 294 -2.61 -10.08 8.45
C PHE A 294 -3.47 -10.13 7.17
N GLY A 295 -3.55 -9.04 6.41
CA GLY A 295 -4.40 -8.92 5.22
C GLY A 295 -5.86 -8.58 5.54
N GLU A 296 -6.12 -8.11 6.76
CA GLU A 296 -7.41 -7.64 7.25
C GLU A 296 -7.66 -6.18 6.84
N VAL A 297 -8.88 -5.89 6.37
CA VAL A 297 -9.31 -4.51 6.11
C VAL A 297 -9.65 -3.87 7.45
N LEU A 298 -8.89 -2.85 7.84
CA LEU A 298 -9.05 -2.16 9.13
C LEU A 298 -10.02 -0.98 9.05
N ALA A 299 -10.05 -0.30 7.91
CA ALA A 299 -11.00 0.77 7.63
C ALA A 299 -11.13 0.94 6.12
N THR A 300 -12.34 1.17 5.62
CA THR A 300 -12.59 1.50 4.22
C THR A 300 -13.67 2.56 4.10
N THR A 301 -13.57 3.43 3.12
CA THR A 301 -14.69 4.27 2.68
C THR A 301 -15.60 3.46 1.74
N GLU A 302 -16.76 4.04 1.46
CA GLU A 302 -17.55 3.72 0.27
C GLU A 302 -17.04 4.54 -0.94
N HIS A 303 -17.92 4.90 -1.88
CA HIS A 303 -17.58 5.64 -3.09
C HIS A 303 -17.74 7.16 -2.98
N ASP A 304 -18.46 7.65 -1.98
CA ASP A 304 -18.65 9.08 -1.73
C ASP A 304 -17.43 9.72 -1.05
N GLU A 305 -17.38 11.05 -1.07
CA GLU A 305 -16.36 11.80 -0.33
C GLU A 305 -16.42 11.48 1.17
N ALA A 306 -15.26 11.14 1.74
CA ALA A 306 -15.13 10.75 3.13
C ALA A 306 -13.68 10.84 3.62
N ILE A 307 -13.50 11.04 4.92
CA ILE A 307 -12.21 10.90 5.59
C ILE A 307 -12.33 9.74 6.57
N ILE A 308 -11.49 8.72 6.40
CA ILE A 308 -11.37 7.66 7.41
C ILE A 308 -10.16 7.92 8.29
N ILE A 309 -10.34 7.73 9.59
CA ILE A 309 -9.27 7.77 10.60
C ILE A 309 -9.16 6.37 11.18
N SER A 310 -7.96 5.80 11.15
CA SER A 310 -7.71 4.48 11.72
C SER A 310 -6.34 4.43 12.39
N GLU A 311 -6.15 3.47 13.28
CA GLU A 311 -4.93 3.33 14.08
C GLU A 311 -3.97 2.33 13.42
N ILE A 312 -2.70 2.73 13.30
CA ILE A 312 -1.58 1.86 12.98
C ILE A 312 -0.85 1.52 14.28
N ASP A 313 -0.52 0.24 14.46
CA ASP A 313 0.23 -0.27 15.61
C ASP A 313 1.30 -1.26 15.11
N TYR A 314 2.56 -0.83 15.05
CA TYR A 314 3.63 -1.64 14.48
C TYR A 314 3.97 -2.89 15.30
N SER A 315 3.48 -3.03 16.54
CA SER A 315 3.56 -4.32 17.26
C SER A 315 2.82 -5.44 16.51
N GLN A 316 1.83 -5.12 15.68
CA GLN A 316 1.12 -6.10 14.85
C GLN A 316 2.00 -6.65 13.72
N ILE A 317 2.93 -5.86 13.18
CA ILE A 317 3.92 -6.35 12.21
C ILE A 317 4.86 -7.35 12.88
N GLU A 318 5.35 -7.02 14.07
CA GLU A 318 6.25 -7.88 14.84
C GLU A 318 5.57 -9.21 15.18
N LEU A 319 4.34 -9.15 15.71
CA LEU A 319 3.51 -10.33 15.99
C LEU A 319 3.31 -11.17 14.73
N ARG A 320 2.95 -10.55 13.61
CA ARG A 320 2.74 -11.23 12.33
C ARG A 320 4.01 -11.96 11.86
N ARG A 321 5.16 -11.30 11.91
CA ARG A 321 6.46 -11.86 11.49
C ARG A 321 6.97 -12.93 12.45
N ALA A 322 6.63 -12.85 13.74
CA ALA A 322 6.94 -13.89 14.72
C ALA A 322 6.11 -15.16 14.48
N ASN A 323 4.79 -15.00 14.26
CA ASN A 323 3.86 -16.11 14.05
C ASN A 323 4.03 -16.79 12.68
N LEU A 324 4.41 -16.04 11.65
CA LEU A 324 4.64 -16.54 10.31
C LEU A 324 5.95 -15.97 9.74
N PRO A 325 7.13 -16.56 10.04
CA PRO A 325 8.42 -15.97 9.71
C PRO A 325 8.83 -16.20 8.24
N LEU A 326 8.08 -15.60 7.31
CA LEU A 326 8.26 -15.78 5.86
C LEU A 326 9.68 -15.46 5.40
N GLU A 327 10.31 -14.43 5.97
CA GLU A 327 11.69 -14.04 5.63
C GLU A 327 12.71 -15.14 5.91
N LYS A 328 12.49 -15.94 6.97
CA LYS A 328 13.35 -17.09 7.32
C LYS A 328 13.06 -18.32 6.47
N GLN A 329 12.07 -18.27 5.57
CA GLN A 329 11.61 -19.41 4.78
C GLN A 329 11.80 -19.19 3.27
N ARG A 330 12.33 -18.02 2.86
CA ARG A 330 12.65 -17.78 1.45
C ARG A 330 13.83 -18.63 0.99
N HIS A 331 13.75 -19.15 -0.24
CA HIS A 331 14.74 -20.03 -0.85
C HIS A 331 15.65 -19.27 -1.83
N GLY A 332 16.62 -18.53 -1.28
CA GLY A 332 17.53 -17.68 -2.08
C GLY A 332 18.50 -18.41 -3.00
N ASP A 333 18.58 -19.73 -2.89
CA ASP A 333 19.26 -20.66 -3.80
C ASP A 333 18.42 -21.05 -5.02
N VAL A 334 17.10 -20.84 -4.96
CA VAL A 334 16.15 -21.15 -6.05
C VAL A 334 15.71 -19.88 -6.78
N TYR A 335 15.42 -18.81 -6.05
CA TYR A 335 15.00 -17.54 -6.61
C TYR A 335 15.49 -16.36 -5.77
N GLN A 336 15.66 -15.20 -6.40
CA GLN A 336 16.11 -13.99 -5.73
C GLN A 336 15.31 -12.79 -6.21
N LEU A 337 15.02 -11.87 -5.28
CA LEU A 337 14.62 -10.50 -5.61
C LEU A 337 15.87 -9.64 -5.70
N VAL A 338 16.08 -8.99 -6.84
CA VAL A 338 17.25 -8.15 -7.11
C VAL A 338 16.83 -6.68 -7.15
N ASP A 339 17.28 -5.92 -6.15
CA ASP A 339 17.15 -4.46 -6.10
C ASP A 339 18.31 -3.83 -6.86
N VAL A 340 18.12 -3.69 -8.17
CA VAL A 340 19.16 -3.16 -9.08
C VAL A 340 19.67 -1.79 -8.65
N GLN A 341 18.80 -0.92 -8.13
CA GLN A 341 19.18 0.42 -7.73
C GLN A 341 20.07 0.43 -6.48
N ARG A 342 19.73 -0.40 -5.47
CA ARG A 342 20.56 -0.49 -4.26
C ARG A 342 21.89 -1.19 -4.52
N LEU A 343 21.89 -2.19 -5.41
CA LEU A 343 23.11 -2.89 -5.82
C LEU A 343 24.14 -1.93 -6.43
N ASP A 344 23.72 -1.00 -7.27
CA ASP A 344 24.63 -0.06 -7.94
C ASP A 344 25.09 1.09 -7.01
N SER A 345 24.52 1.20 -5.80
CA SER A 345 24.80 2.26 -4.83
C SER A 345 25.67 1.85 -3.63
N GLU A 346 25.92 0.55 -3.46
CA GLU A 346 26.77 -0.04 -2.41
C GLU A 346 28.19 -0.35 -2.93
#